data_AF-A0AAV9B3N8-F1
#
_entry.id   AF-A0AAV9B3N8-F1
#
_cell.length_a   1.000
_cell.length_b   1.000
_cell.length_c   1.000
_cell.angle_alpha   90.00
_cell.angle_beta   90.00
_cell.angle_gamma   90.00
#
_symmetry.space_group_name_H-M   'P 1'
#
loop_
_entity.id
_entity.type
_entity.pdbx_description
1 polymer ?
#
loop_
_entity_poly.entity_id
_entity_poly.type
_entity_poly.pdbx_seq_one_letter_code
_entity_poly.pdbx_strand_id
1 'polypeptide(L)'
;MPLPQPPRTPFAALAEAQSTVQSQAAAVRHLKTNQSAASQSEIDTAVESLKALKIEAGAIVRRLQAAISATSDRGSEAFRQAVVNRRMDGGRTDCRSNQKIPKELMHTVPTTMLYSLEGLDDLDWERLLALQWPEGSFFYSPASTAAAFMQTKNEGSLRYLENVTKIFDGGAPCAYPVDLFKRLWAVDRFERLGISRYFEFHIRECLDYVYRYWTETGIYAARYTNIADVDDSAMGFRLLRLQGASQIVFPGEKILHEAKMFTSKFLRDKQASNEFFDKWIITKDLCGEVEYALSFPWYASLPRIETRFYVEQYGGDDDVWLAKTTYRFPYASNNLYLELAKSDFNRCQAAHQLEWLDLQKWYAEFKLDEYGLMKDELLKAFFLAASSIFEPERALERLSWAKTSFLVYVLTNYFKEQAINIKSRREFALDFVGSGLWPARNASGRYLVYALNKTIESLSLDVLAKHNRDIHHHLEESWKEWIIKWQLGEEHEGWESREQGVELLFRTIELCAGRSIVPEIAQSKETPYDRLTYLTISICNHIHQEMLKVNREDDYNEVSTNGDLNELQMQELVQRVLDNSDDLNQDTKKTFLTIVKSFYYKAHCPSSTMNVHLSKVLFERVD
;
A
#
# COMPACT_ATOMS: atom_id res chain seq x y z
N MET A 1 42.51 -15.36 19.16
CA MET A 1 42.14 -13.94 18.93
C MET A 1 40.62 -13.83 19.00
N PRO A 2 40.05 -12.81 19.66
CA PRO A 2 38.66 -12.44 19.44
C PRO A 2 38.52 -11.96 17.99
N LEU A 3 37.41 -12.29 17.33
CA LEU A 3 37.08 -11.72 16.02
C LEU A 3 36.90 -10.19 16.15
N PRO A 4 37.32 -9.40 15.16
CA PRO A 4 37.05 -7.97 15.18
C PRO A 4 35.54 -7.72 15.18
N GLN A 5 35.08 -6.87 16.09
CA GLN A 5 33.71 -6.36 16.08
C GLN A 5 33.42 -5.72 14.71
N PRO A 6 32.22 -5.89 14.13
CA PRO A 6 31.86 -5.23 12.89
C PRO A 6 31.98 -3.70 13.05
N PRO A 7 32.36 -2.96 11.99
CA PRO A 7 32.49 -1.51 12.08
C PRO A 7 31.16 -0.88 12.49
N ARG A 8 31.14 -0.19 13.63
CA ARG A 8 29.95 0.52 14.13
C ARG A 8 29.44 1.47 13.06
N THR A 9 28.14 1.47 12.78
CA THR A 9 27.57 2.40 11.80
C THR A 9 27.79 3.86 12.26
N PRO A 10 28.17 4.78 11.36
CA PRO A 10 28.44 6.17 11.74
C PRO A 10 27.28 6.86 12.48
N PHE A 11 26.03 6.47 12.19
CA PHE A 11 24.84 6.97 12.88
C PHE A 11 24.70 6.45 14.33
N ALA A 12 25.12 5.22 14.61
CA ALA A 12 25.12 4.69 15.99
C ALA A 12 26.08 5.48 16.89
N ALA A 13 27.27 5.84 16.38
CA ALA A 13 28.22 6.70 17.10
C ALA A 13 27.66 8.10 17.41
N LEU A 14 26.83 8.65 16.51
CA LEU A 14 26.14 9.92 16.76
C LEU A 14 25.05 9.78 17.83
N ALA A 15 24.27 8.69 17.82
CA ALA A 15 23.25 8.44 18.83
C ALA A 15 23.86 8.26 20.24
N GLU A 16 24.96 7.50 20.35
CA GLU A 16 25.74 7.30 21.58
C GLU A 16 26.28 8.64 22.12
N ALA A 17 26.86 9.48 21.25
CA ALA A 17 27.35 10.81 21.61
C ALA A 17 26.22 11.77 22.04
N GLN A 18 25.07 11.75 21.36
CA GLN A 18 23.90 12.57 21.73
C GLN A 18 23.29 12.14 23.07
N SER A 19 23.22 10.83 23.34
CA SER A 19 22.77 10.29 24.64
C SER A 19 23.72 10.70 25.77
N THR A 20 25.04 10.67 25.52
CA THR A 20 26.07 11.11 26.48
C THR A 20 25.97 12.61 26.77
N VAL A 21 25.71 13.44 25.75
CA VAL A 21 25.43 14.88 25.94
C VAL A 21 24.14 15.12 26.74
N GLN A 22 23.09 14.32 26.54
CA GLN A 22 21.83 14.45 27.28
C GLN A 22 21.95 14.03 28.76
N SER A 23 22.62 12.91 29.05
CA SER A 23 22.86 12.45 30.42
C SER A 23 23.74 13.44 31.21
N GLN A 24 24.83 13.95 30.61
CA GLN A 24 25.63 15.00 31.25
C GLN A 24 24.85 16.31 31.43
N ALA A 25 23.97 16.68 30.50
CA ALA A 25 23.09 17.84 30.66
C ALA A 25 22.08 17.67 31.80
N ALA A 26 21.57 16.46 32.04
CA ALA A 26 20.73 16.14 33.18
C ALA A 26 21.53 16.22 34.50
N ALA A 27 22.75 15.66 34.55
CA ALA A 27 23.63 15.75 35.71
C ALA A 27 23.96 17.21 36.08
N VAL A 28 24.31 18.05 35.10
CA VAL A 28 24.55 19.49 35.31
C VAL A 28 23.31 20.23 35.86
N ARG A 29 22.10 19.86 35.41
CA ARG A 29 20.86 20.43 35.97
C ARG A 29 20.67 20.01 37.43
N HIS A 30 20.86 18.74 37.74
CA HIS A 30 20.71 18.20 39.10
C HIS A 30 21.70 18.83 40.10
N LEU A 31 22.95 19.03 39.69
CA LEU A 31 23.96 19.74 40.49
C LEU A 31 23.57 21.21 40.75
N LYS A 32 22.97 21.89 39.75
CA LYS A 32 22.52 23.29 39.90
C LYS A 32 21.26 23.46 40.75
N THR A 33 20.41 22.43 40.87
CA THR A 33 19.24 22.43 41.74
C THR A 33 19.56 22.12 43.21
N ASN A 34 20.62 21.35 43.48
CA ASN A 34 21.04 20.98 44.84
C ASN A 34 22.29 21.77 45.30
N GLN A 35 22.16 23.10 45.41
CA GLN A 35 23.26 24.02 45.77
C GLN A 35 23.84 23.80 47.19
N SER A 36 23.19 23.00 48.04
CA SER A 36 23.67 22.61 49.36
C SER A 36 24.60 21.38 49.36
N ALA A 37 24.71 20.67 48.24
CA ALA A 37 25.42 19.38 48.16
C ALA A 37 26.61 19.36 47.17
N ALA A 38 26.77 20.39 46.35
CA ALA A 38 27.85 20.51 45.37
C ALA A 38 28.49 21.91 45.42
N SER A 39 29.81 21.97 45.40
CA SER A 39 30.56 23.21 45.32
C SER A 39 30.45 23.86 43.94
N GLN A 40 30.63 25.19 43.88
CA GLN A 40 30.65 25.94 42.63
C GLN A 40 31.68 25.36 41.62
N SER A 41 32.84 24.90 42.12
CA SER A 41 33.90 24.27 41.32
C SER A 41 33.45 22.96 40.65
N GLU A 42 32.59 22.17 41.30
CA GLU A 42 32.05 20.93 40.72
C GLU A 42 31.01 21.23 39.64
N ILE A 43 30.17 22.25 39.86
CA ILE A 43 29.21 22.74 38.86
C ILE A 43 29.94 23.23 37.60
N ASP A 44 31.00 24.02 37.78
CA ASP A 44 31.79 24.56 36.65
C ASP A 44 32.53 23.44 35.90
N THR A 45 33.11 22.46 36.62
CA THR A 45 33.75 21.27 36.01
C THR A 45 32.76 20.42 35.21
N ALA A 46 31.53 20.22 35.72
CA ALA A 46 30.49 19.47 35.03
C ALA A 46 29.97 20.23 33.78
N VAL A 47 29.94 21.56 33.83
CA VAL A 47 29.61 22.45 32.68
C VAL A 47 30.69 22.39 31.59
N GLU A 48 31.98 22.43 31.94
CA GLU A 48 33.06 22.26 30.96
C GLU A 48 33.06 20.87 30.32
N SER A 49 32.81 19.82 31.11
CA SER A 49 32.62 18.46 30.57
C SER A 49 31.47 18.38 29.57
N LEU A 50 30.35 19.06 29.85
CA LEU A 50 29.21 19.16 28.91
C LEU A 50 29.56 19.94 27.64
N LYS A 51 30.40 20.99 27.73
CA LYS A 51 30.89 21.72 26.55
C LYS A 51 31.78 20.83 25.68
N ALA A 52 32.71 20.09 26.28
CA ALA A 52 33.59 19.16 25.58
C ALA A 52 32.80 18.08 24.80
N LEU A 53 31.84 17.42 25.46
CA LEU A 53 30.96 16.41 24.83
C LEU A 53 30.13 16.99 23.67
N LYS A 54 29.66 18.25 23.78
CA LYS A 54 28.97 18.94 22.68
C LYS A 54 29.89 19.23 21.49
N ILE A 55 31.15 19.57 21.73
CA ILE A 55 32.16 19.79 20.68
C ILE A 55 32.46 18.47 19.96
N GLU A 56 32.60 17.37 20.70
CA GLU A 56 32.84 16.02 20.16
C GLU A 56 31.65 15.51 19.34
N ALA A 57 30.43 15.58 19.87
CA ALA A 57 29.21 15.26 19.12
C ALA A 57 29.11 16.10 17.83
N GLY A 58 29.43 17.39 17.90
CA GLY A 58 29.52 18.26 16.72
C GLY A 58 30.63 17.88 15.73
N ALA A 59 31.74 17.28 16.19
CA ALA A 59 32.80 16.76 15.32
C ALA A 59 32.39 15.44 14.64
N ILE A 60 31.64 14.57 15.33
CA ILE A 60 31.04 13.36 14.74
C ILE A 60 30.02 13.75 13.66
N VAL A 61 29.17 14.75 13.92
CA VAL A 61 28.26 15.33 12.89
C VAL A 61 29.04 15.84 11.67
N ARG A 62 30.14 16.58 11.86
CA ARG A 62 30.96 17.07 10.73
C ARG A 62 31.62 15.96 9.90
N ARG A 63 32.05 14.86 10.55
CA ARG A 63 32.60 13.68 9.84
C ARG A 63 31.52 12.93 9.07
N LEU A 64 30.34 12.78 9.66
CA LEU A 64 29.14 12.26 8.99
C LEU A 64 28.73 13.11 7.79
N GLN A 65 28.69 14.43 7.94
CA GLN A 65 28.40 15.37 6.84
C GLN A 65 29.39 15.16 5.68
N ALA A 66 30.70 15.16 5.95
CA ALA A 66 31.72 14.95 4.92
C ALA A 66 31.61 13.58 4.21
N ALA A 67 31.27 12.52 4.94
CA ALA A 67 31.07 11.19 4.36
C ALA A 67 29.81 11.12 3.47
N ILE A 68 28.70 11.75 3.89
CA ILE A 68 27.44 11.73 3.13
C ILE A 68 27.49 12.69 1.93
N SER A 69 28.23 13.80 2.02
CA SER A 69 28.48 14.73 0.90
C SER A 69 29.27 14.10 -0.25
N ALA A 70 29.93 12.96 -0.04
CA ALA A 70 30.57 12.20 -1.11
C ALA A 70 29.59 11.31 -1.90
N THR A 71 28.34 11.16 -1.45
CA THR A 71 27.41 10.13 -1.95
C THR A 71 26.05 10.61 -2.49
N SER A 72 25.60 11.84 -2.22
CA SER A 72 24.32 12.34 -2.79
C SER A 72 24.20 13.87 -2.87
N ASP A 73 23.31 14.32 -3.76
CA ASP A 73 23.19 15.71 -4.23
C ASP A 73 22.57 16.72 -3.22
N ARG A 74 22.63 18.00 -3.59
CA ARG A 74 22.61 19.21 -2.75
C ARG A 74 21.37 19.47 -1.87
N GLY A 75 20.31 18.68 -1.96
CA GLY A 75 19.08 18.89 -1.17
C GLY A 75 19.26 18.70 0.34
N SER A 76 20.13 17.76 0.76
CA SER A 76 20.28 17.38 2.17
C SER A 76 20.88 18.48 3.06
N GLU A 77 21.64 19.43 2.48
CA GLU A 77 22.38 20.42 3.25
C GLU A 77 21.50 21.56 3.78
N ALA A 78 20.49 21.99 2.99
CA ALA A 78 19.53 22.99 3.42
C ALA A 78 18.70 22.53 4.64
N PHE A 79 18.29 21.26 4.64
CA PHE A 79 17.56 20.64 5.75
C PHE A 79 18.40 20.58 7.04
N ARG A 80 19.67 20.15 6.95
CA ARG A 80 20.58 20.09 8.11
C ARG A 80 20.80 21.47 8.72
N GLN A 81 21.01 22.49 7.90
CA GLN A 81 21.18 23.85 8.39
C GLN A 81 19.89 24.37 9.05
N ALA A 82 18.71 24.06 8.51
CA ALA A 82 17.42 24.42 9.11
C ALA A 82 17.19 23.72 10.47
N VAL A 83 17.50 22.42 10.60
CA VAL A 83 17.35 21.66 11.85
C VAL A 83 18.35 22.15 12.91
N VAL A 84 19.61 22.40 12.54
CA VAL A 84 20.63 22.92 13.45
C VAL A 84 20.29 24.34 13.90
N ASN A 85 19.90 25.24 12.98
CA ASN A 85 19.50 26.61 13.33
C ASN A 85 18.30 26.61 14.29
N ARG A 86 17.26 25.81 14.03
CA ARG A 86 16.08 25.68 14.91
C ARG A 86 16.44 25.13 16.30
N ARG A 87 17.46 24.27 16.42
CA ARG A 87 17.94 23.72 17.70
C ARG A 87 18.88 24.68 18.46
N MET A 88 19.54 25.59 17.77
CA MET A 88 20.39 26.64 18.35
C MET A 88 19.56 27.84 18.84
N ASP A 89 18.53 28.24 18.10
CA ASP A 89 17.55 29.25 18.57
C ASP A 89 16.69 28.71 19.72
N GLY A 90 16.29 27.43 19.69
CA GLY A 90 15.47 26.81 20.75
C GLY A 90 16.17 26.64 22.11
N GLY A 91 17.44 27.03 22.25
CA GLY A 91 18.19 26.99 23.52
C GLY A 91 17.85 28.13 24.50
N ARG A 92 17.14 29.15 24.01
CA ARG A 92 16.40 30.13 24.81
C ARG A 92 15.01 30.22 24.19
N THR A 93 13.96 30.14 25.00
CA THR A 93 12.62 30.54 24.56
C THR A 93 12.67 32.02 24.16
N ASP A 94 12.76 32.31 22.85
CA ASP A 94 12.62 33.68 22.35
C ASP A 94 11.25 34.20 22.79
N CYS A 95 11.22 35.33 23.49
CA CYS A 95 9.99 35.93 24.01
C CYS A 95 8.92 36.13 22.92
N ARG A 96 9.33 36.19 21.64
CA ARG A 96 8.45 36.25 20.46
C ARG A 96 7.63 34.97 20.21
N SER A 97 8.06 33.80 20.69
CA SER A 97 7.27 32.56 20.55
C SER A 97 6.11 32.52 21.54
N ASN A 98 6.36 32.91 22.79
CA ASN A 98 5.37 32.90 23.88
C ASN A 98 4.19 33.86 23.59
N GLN A 99 4.45 34.98 22.89
CA GLN A 99 3.42 35.93 22.43
C GLN A 99 2.46 35.38 21.35
N LYS A 100 2.80 34.29 20.66
CA LYS A 100 1.93 33.67 19.64
C LYS A 100 1.06 32.54 20.19
N ILE A 101 1.25 32.16 21.45
CA ILE A 101 0.52 31.07 22.07
C ILE A 101 -0.84 31.61 22.52
N PRO A 102 -1.97 31.01 22.07
CA PRO A 102 -3.30 31.43 22.50
C PRO A 102 -3.56 30.92 23.92
N LYS A 103 -2.89 31.52 24.92
CA LYS A 103 -2.92 31.05 26.32
C LYS A 103 -4.36 30.86 26.82
N GLU A 104 -5.26 31.80 26.58
CA GLU A 104 -6.66 31.68 27.01
C GLU A 104 -7.40 30.48 26.37
N LEU A 105 -7.12 30.15 25.11
CA LEU A 105 -7.73 29.01 24.43
C LEU A 105 -7.26 27.68 25.02
N MET A 106 -5.96 27.53 25.31
CA MET A 106 -5.42 26.30 25.90
C MET A 106 -5.81 26.08 27.38
N HIS A 107 -6.41 27.08 28.04
CA HIS A 107 -7.00 26.97 29.38
C HIS A 107 -8.55 26.87 29.35
N THR A 108 -9.16 26.72 28.17
CA THR A 108 -10.62 26.51 28.00
C THR A 108 -10.97 25.23 27.26
N VAL A 109 -10.17 24.82 26.29
CA VAL A 109 -10.42 23.60 25.50
C VAL A 109 -9.16 22.73 25.36
N PRO A 110 -9.30 21.39 25.29
CA PRO A 110 -8.18 20.51 25.00
C PRO A 110 -7.53 20.85 23.64
N THR A 111 -6.23 21.11 23.64
CA THR A 111 -5.45 21.38 22.42
C THR A 111 -4.11 20.64 22.47
N THR A 112 -3.43 20.53 21.33
CA THR A 112 -2.07 19.97 21.24
C THR A 112 -1.04 20.72 22.09
N MET A 113 -1.33 21.94 22.58
CA MET A 113 -0.47 22.64 23.54
C MET A 113 -0.36 21.91 24.89
N LEU A 114 -1.40 21.16 25.30
CA LEU A 114 -1.36 20.32 26.50
C LEU A 114 -0.28 19.23 26.42
N TYR A 115 0.19 18.89 25.21
CA TYR A 115 1.31 17.98 25.01
C TYR A 115 2.61 18.53 25.57
N SER A 116 2.81 19.86 25.67
CA SER A 116 4.11 20.49 25.94
C SER A 116 4.09 21.55 27.05
N LEU A 117 3.31 21.34 28.11
CA LEU A 117 3.18 22.31 29.20
C LEU A 117 4.49 22.57 29.94
N GLU A 118 5.45 21.64 29.92
CA GLU A 118 6.75 21.80 30.60
C GLU A 118 7.65 22.89 29.99
N GLY A 119 7.31 23.40 28.80
CA GLY A 119 8.02 24.48 28.11
C GLY A 119 7.30 25.82 28.13
N LEU A 120 6.25 25.98 28.95
CA LEU A 120 5.38 27.15 28.98
C LEU A 120 5.37 27.83 30.35
N ASP A 121 5.46 29.16 30.34
CA ASP A 121 5.40 30.02 31.54
C ASP A 121 3.98 30.56 31.77
N ASP A 122 3.72 31.10 32.96
CA ASP A 122 2.45 31.73 33.39
C ASP A 122 1.20 30.87 33.08
N LEU A 123 1.21 29.63 33.57
CA LEU A 123 0.10 28.68 33.42
C LEU A 123 -0.86 28.74 34.62
N ASP A 124 -2.16 28.78 34.34
CA ASP A 124 -3.23 28.59 35.33
C ASP A 124 -3.50 27.09 35.47
N TRP A 125 -2.87 26.49 36.48
CA TRP A 125 -2.97 25.06 36.72
C TRP A 125 -4.36 24.59 37.17
N GLU A 126 -5.17 25.44 37.79
CA GLU A 126 -6.53 25.07 38.20
C GLU A 126 -7.40 24.83 36.95
N ARG A 127 -7.32 25.76 35.98
CA ARG A 127 -7.99 25.62 34.68
C ARG A 127 -7.44 24.48 33.84
N LEU A 128 -6.11 24.26 33.84
CA LEU A 128 -5.51 23.15 33.10
C LEU A 128 -5.91 21.78 33.67
N LEU A 129 -6.03 21.63 35.00
CA LEU A 129 -6.45 20.36 35.61
C LEU A 129 -7.88 19.95 35.18
N ALA A 130 -8.76 20.90 34.85
CA ALA A 130 -10.07 20.60 34.27
C ALA A 130 -9.99 20.03 32.83
N LEU A 131 -8.83 20.11 32.17
CA LEU A 131 -8.53 19.58 30.84
C LEU A 131 -7.64 18.32 30.87
N GLN A 132 -7.37 17.77 32.05
CA GLN A 132 -6.63 16.53 32.23
C GLN A 132 -7.44 15.33 31.69
N TRP A 133 -6.78 14.38 31.03
CA TRP A 133 -7.46 13.16 30.56
C TRP A 133 -7.88 12.26 31.74
N PRO A 134 -8.93 11.42 31.60
CA PRO A 134 -9.44 10.59 32.69
C PRO A 134 -8.44 9.62 33.33
N GLU A 135 -7.43 9.15 32.60
CA GLU A 135 -6.34 8.31 33.15
C GLU A 135 -5.25 9.10 33.88
N GLY A 136 -5.35 10.43 33.91
CA GLY A 136 -4.46 11.34 34.65
C GLY A 136 -3.39 12.03 33.80
N SER A 137 -3.35 11.85 32.49
CA SER A 137 -2.32 12.47 31.64
C SER A 137 -2.70 13.86 31.13
N PHE A 138 -1.68 14.65 30.80
CA PHE A 138 -1.81 15.81 29.92
C PHE A 138 -1.38 15.41 28.50
N PHE A 139 -2.36 15.24 27.61
CA PHE A 139 -2.17 14.84 26.21
C PHE A 139 -1.26 13.61 26.05
N TYR A 140 -1.42 12.60 26.90
CA TYR A 140 -0.61 11.37 26.89
C TYR A 140 0.90 11.60 27.04
N SER A 141 1.34 12.79 27.51
CA SER A 141 2.74 13.17 27.59
C SER A 141 3.29 12.99 29.01
N PRO A 142 4.22 12.05 29.26
CA PRO A 142 4.84 11.92 30.58
C PRO A 142 5.58 13.18 31.04
N ALA A 143 6.24 13.90 30.12
CA ALA A 143 6.92 15.16 30.47
C ALA A 143 5.93 16.28 30.89
N SER A 144 4.83 16.45 30.15
CA SER A 144 3.79 17.45 30.48
C SER A 144 3.10 17.12 31.80
N THR A 145 2.76 15.84 31.98
CA THR A 145 2.13 15.34 33.21
C THR A 145 3.05 15.42 34.42
N ALA A 146 4.36 15.21 34.25
CA ALA A 146 5.35 15.41 35.31
C ALA A 146 5.47 16.88 35.71
N ALA A 147 5.47 17.82 34.75
CA ALA A 147 5.44 19.25 35.07
C ALA A 147 4.16 19.63 35.84
N ALA A 148 2.99 19.15 35.40
CA ALA A 148 1.73 19.35 36.11
C ALA A 148 1.77 18.78 37.54
N PHE A 149 2.27 17.55 37.74
CA PHE A 149 2.44 16.97 39.07
C PHE A 149 3.40 17.78 39.95
N MET A 150 4.53 18.25 39.40
CA MET A 150 5.51 19.03 40.15
C MET A 150 4.88 20.31 40.73
N GLN A 151 4.01 20.99 39.96
CA GLN A 151 3.35 22.23 40.37
C GLN A 151 2.11 22.00 41.26
N THR A 152 1.29 21.00 40.96
CA THR A 152 -0.06 20.83 41.57
C THR A 152 -0.16 19.74 42.63
N LYS A 153 0.78 18.78 42.65
CA LYS A 153 0.69 17.51 43.40
C LYS A 153 -0.56 16.67 43.08
N ASN A 154 -1.20 16.89 41.92
CA ASN A 154 -2.38 16.15 41.51
C ASN A 154 -2.15 14.62 41.47
N GLU A 155 -2.98 13.87 42.21
CA GLU A 155 -2.86 12.41 42.33
C GLU A 155 -3.14 11.64 41.02
N GLY A 156 -3.95 12.21 40.12
CA GLY A 156 -4.17 11.64 38.78
C GLY A 156 -2.88 11.64 37.96
N SER A 157 -2.16 12.77 37.98
CA SER A 157 -0.86 12.91 37.32
C SER A 157 0.17 11.94 37.91
N LEU A 158 0.22 11.79 39.23
CA LEU A 158 1.11 10.81 39.87
C LEU A 158 0.78 9.38 39.45
N ARG A 159 -0.49 8.97 39.53
CA ARG A 159 -0.97 7.63 39.18
C ARG A 159 -0.68 7.27 37.72
N TYR A 160 -0.83 8.23 36.80
CA TYR A 160 -0.43 8.06 35.40
C TYR A 160 1.08 7.80 35.27
N LEU A 161 1.90 8.62 35.93
CA LEU A 161 3.37 8.51 35.87
C LEU A 161 3.89 7.22 36.52
N GLU A 162 3.32 6.80 37.65
CA GLU A 162 3.62 5.52 38.30
C GLU A 162 3.25 4.34 37.40
N ASN A 163 2.10 4.39 36.73
CA ASN A 163 1.70 3.36 35.78
C ASN A 163 2.63 3.30 34.55
N VAL A 164 2.98 4.45 33.96
CA VAL A 164 3.93 4.51 32.83
C VAL A 164 5.30 3.98 33.26
N THR A 165 5.87 4.49 34.35
CA THR A 165 7.20 4.05 34.81
C THR A 165 7.22 2.58 35.22
N LYS A 166 6.12 2.03 35.74
CA LYS A 166 5.97 0.59 35.98
C LYS A 166 5.94 -0.25 34.69
N ILE A 167 5.36 0.28 33.60
CA ILE A 167 5.27 -0.42 32.30
C ILE A 167 6.61 -0.37 31.54
N PHE A 168 7.43 0.66 31.78
CA PHE A 168 8.69 0.90 31.07
C PHE A 168 9.93 0.80 31.99
N ASP A 169 9.87 -0.04 33.03
CA ASP A 169 10.99 -0.37 33.94
C ASP A 169 11.77 0.85 34.49
N GLY A 170 11.02 1.86 34.93
CA GLY A 170 11.52 3.14 35.46
C GLY A 170 11.68 4.23 34.40
N GLY A 171 11.64 3.89 33.11
CA GLY A 171 11.63 4.84 31.99
C GLY A 171 10.25 5.40 31.66
N ALA A 172 10.18 6.29 30.66
CA ALA A 172 8.93 6.74 30.06
C ALA A 172 9.15 7.16 28.59
N PRO A 173 8.23 6.84 27.66
CA PRO A 173 8.29 7.30 26.27
C PRO A 173 7.86 8.78 26.16
N CYS A 174 7.97 9.36 24.96
CA CYS A 174 7.47 10.72 24.69
C CYS A 174 5.93 10.82 24.66
N ALA A 175 5.21 9.71 24.45
CA ALA A 175 3.76 9.62 24.52
C ALA A 175 3.32 8.21 24.97
N TYR A 176 2.28 8.10 25.81
CA TYR A 176 1.65 6.83 26.18
C TYR A 176 0.19 6.98 26.66
N PRO A 177 -0.74 6.09 26.27
CA PRO A 177 -0.58 5.01 25.30
C PRO A 177 -0.47 5.54 23.86
N VAL A 178 -0.16 4.64 22.92
CA VAL A 178 -0.16 4.85 21.46
C VAL A 178 -0.77 3.60 20.79
N ASP A 179 -1.90 3.15 21.34
CA ASP A 179 -2.44 1.82 21.13
C ASP A 179 -3.31 1.65 19.88
N LEU A 180 -3.75 2.75 19.27
CA LEU A 180 -4.40 2.75 17.95
C LEU A 180 -3.32 2.84 16.85
N PHE A 181 -2.45 3.85 16.95
CA PHE A 181 -1.29 4.06 16.07
C PHE A 181 -0.43 2.80 15.89
N LYS A 182 -0.05 2.12 16.99
CA LYS A 182 0.77 0.90 16.90
C LYS A 182 0.11 -0.26 16.14
N ARG A 183 -1.22 -0.32 16.10
CA ARG A 183 -1.96 -1.38 15.43
C ARG A 183 -2.12 -1.06 13.96
N LEU A 184 -2.58 0.15 13.66
CA LEU A 184 -2.79 0.64 12.30
C LEU A 184 -1.48 0.61 11.49
N TRP A 185 -0.36 1.08 12.05
CA TRP A 185 0.91 1.10 11.33
C TRP A 185 1.57 -0.29 11.21
N ALA A 186 1.32 -1.21 12.14
CA ALA A 186 1.75 -2.61 12.01
C ALA A 186 0.98 -3.32 10.88
N VAL A 187 -0.35 -3.15 10.82
CA VAL A 187 -1.20 -3.72 9.78
C VAL A 187 -0.83 -3.15 8.41
N ASP A 188 -0.68 -1.83 8.28
CA ASP A 188 -0.25 -1.17 7.04
C ASP A 188 1.06 -1.75 6.50
N ARG A 189 2.06 -1.94 7.37
CA ARG A 189 3.35 -2.52 7.00
C ARG A 189 3.19 -3.96 6.53
N PHE A 190 2.38 -4.79 7.19
CA PHE A 190 2.13 -6.18 6.74
C PHE A 190 1.42 -6.24 5.38
N GLU A 191 0.48 -5.34 5.10
CA GLU A 191 -0.18 -5.25 3.80
C GLU A 191 0.79 -4.85 2.70
N ARG A 192 1.48 -3.72 2.85
CA ARG A 192 2.37 -3.16 1.81
C ARG A 192 3.59 -4.04 1.56
N LEU A 193 4.16 -4.64 2.61
CA LEU A 193 5.21 -5.66 2.50
C LEU A 193 4.71 -7.00 1.93
N GLY A 194 3.41 -7.15 1.67
CA GLY A 194 2.85 -8.29 0.93
C GLY A 194 2.84 -9.60 1.70
N ILE A 195 2.88 -9.53 3.04
CA ILE A 195 2.96 -10.67 3.98
C ILE A 195 1.71 -10.82 4.87
N SER A 196 0.73 -9.92 4.74
CA SER A 196 -0.52 -9.90 5.52
C SER A 196 -1.29 -11.22 5.56
N ARG A 197 -1.26 -12.02 4.47
CA ARG A 197 -1.94 -13.33 4.39
C ARG A 197 -1.49 -14.37 5.43
N TYR A 198 -0.32 -14.19 6.05
CA TYR A 198 0.14 -15.04 7.15
C TYR A 198 -0.44 -14.62 8.52
N PHE A 199 -1.09 -13.45 8.58
CA PHE A 199 -1.47 -12.78 9.82
C PHE A 199 -2.95 -12.37 9.86
N GLU A 200 -3.80 -12.84 8.94
CA GLU A 200 -5.19 -12.41 8.79
C GLU A 200 -6.00 -12.37 10.09
N PHE A 201 -5.85 -13.40 10.94
CA PHE A 201 -6.47 -13.45 12.27
C PHE A 201 -6.02 -12.30 13.17
N HIS A 202 -4.71 -12.10 13.32
CA HIS A 202 -4.12 -11.05 14.15
C HIS A 202 -4.39 -9.64 13.60
N ILE A 203 -4.45 -9.50 12.26
CA ILE A 203 -4.86 -8.26 11.59
C ILE A 203 -6.31 -7.95 11.96
N ARG A 204 -7.22 -8.94 11.91
CA ARG A 204 -8.62 -8.78 12.33
C ARG A 204 -8.71 -8.36 13.80
N GLU A 205 -8.01 -9.02 14.72
CA GLU A 205 -7.98 -8.61 16.14
C GLU A 205 -7.48 -7.17 16.34
N CYS A 206 -6.50 -6.74 15.56
CA CYS A 206 -6.01 -5.36 15.56
C CYS A 206 -7.08 -4.38 15.07
N LEU A 207 -7.78 -4.68 13.98
CA LEU A 207 -8.82 -3.81 13.42
C LEU A 207 -10.09 -3.79 14.28
N ASP A 208 -10.50 -4.93 14.84
CA ASP A 208 -11.58 -5.02 15.84
C ASP A 208 -11.26 -4.24 17.11
N TYR A 209 -9.98 -4.09 17.47
CA TYR A 209 -9.55 -3.18 18.53
C TYR A 209 -9.71 -1.72 18.13
N VAL A 210 -9.26 -1.32 16.94
CA VAL A 210 -9.37 0.08 16.49
C VAL A 210 -10.85 0.48 16.30
N TYR A 211 -11.67 -0.40 15.72
CA TYR A 211 -13.10 -0.15 15.49
C TYR A 211 -13.86 0.14 16.79
N ARG A 212 -13.53 -0.55 17.89
CA ARG A 212 -14.11 -0.29 19.23
C ARG A 212 -13.81 1.11 19.80
N TYR A 213 -12.83 1.82 19.24
CA TYR A 213 -12.47 3.19 19.62
C TYR A 213 -12.66 4.20 18.48
N TRP A 214 -13.26 3.79 17.36
CA TRP A 214 -13.58 4.67 16.25
C TRP A 214 -14.71 5.64 16.63
N THR A 215 -14.63 6.89 16.17
CA THR A 215 -15.66 7.92 16.42
C THR A 215 -16.00 8.67 15.13
N GLU A 216 -17.17 9.32 15.09
CA GLU A 216 -17.58 10.18 13.97
C GLU A 216 -16.62 11.38 13.75
N THR A 217 -15.92 11.80 14.81
CA THR A 217 -14.90 12.86 14.76
C THR A 217 -13.51 12.36 14.35
N GLY A 218 -13.34 11.06 14.06
CA GLY A 218 -12.06 10.42 13.79
C GLY A 218 -11.41 9.81 15.04
N ILE A 219 -10.10 9.59 14.98
CA ILE A 219 -9.28 9.03 16.07
C ILE A 219 -7.93 9.74 16.17
N TYR A 220 -7.22 9.46 17.26
CA TYR A 220 -5.84 9.86 17.52
C TYR A 220 -5.02 8.60 17.85
N ALA A 221 -3.71 8.71 17.99
CA ALA A 221 -2.81 7.59 18.30
C ALA A 221 -3.20 6.71 19.50
N ALA A 222 -4.00 7.25 20.43
CA ALA A 222 -4.44 6.64 21.68
C ALA A 222 -5.98 6.50 21.76
N ARG A 223 -6.44 5.53 22.53
CA ARG A 223 -7.87 5.40 22.91
C ARG A 223 -8.33 6.47 23.92
N TYR A 224 -9.65 6.65 24.02
CA TYR A 224 -10.32 7.55 24.98
C TYR A 224 -9.97 9.03 24.87
N THR A 225 -9.94 9.55 23.63
CA THR A 225 -9.74 10.98 23.35
C THR A 225 -10.84 11.52 22.45
N ASN A 226 -11.30 12.73 22.77
CA ASN A 226 -12.23 13.54 21.95
C ASN A 226 -11.50 14.41 20.91
N ILE A 227 -10.17 14.27 20.82
CA ILE A 227 -9.31 14.88 19.82
C ILE A 227 -8.93 13.79 18.82
N ALA A 228 -8.99 14.15 17.54
CA ALA A 228 -8.50 13.35 16.44
C ALA A 228 -7.36 14.09 15.72
N ASP A 229 -6.49 13.32 15.06
CA ASP A 229 -5.57 13.86 14.05
C ASP A 229 -5.83 13.19 12.71
N VAL A 230 -5.37 13.83 11.63
CA VAL A 230 -5.67 13.40 10.27
C VAL A 230 -4.88 12.16 9.83
N ASP A 231 -3.74 11.85 10.46
CA ASP A 231 -2.90 10.71 10.08
C ASP A 231 -3.51 9.42 10.64
N ASP A 232 -3.71 9.34 11.96
CA ASP A 232 -4.40 8.21 12.61
C ASP A 232 -5.84 8.07 12.08
N SER A 233 -6.56 9.17 11.85
CA SER A 233 -7.90 9.09 11.25
C SER A 233 -7.89 8.60 9.81
N ALA A 234 -6.98 9.06 8.95
CA ALA A 234 -6.93 8.59 7.56
C ALA A 234 -6.48 7.12 7.46
N MET A 235 -5.51 6.71 8.28
CA MET A 235 -5.05 5.32 8.33
C MET A 235 -6.09 4.39 8.98
N GLY A 236 -6.80 4.85 10.00
CA GLY A 236 -7.93 4.14 10.61
C GLY A 236 -9.11 4.02 9.65
N PHE A 237 -9.53 5.13 9.06
CA PHE A 237 -10.58 5.15 8.02
C PHE A 237 -10.24 4.23 6.86
N ARG A 238 -8.97 4.23 6.43
CA ARG A 238 -8.40 3.27 5.50
C ARG A 238 -8.64 1.86 6.03
N LEU A 239 -7.89 1.40 7.01
CA LEU A 239 -7.86 -0.01 7.37
C LEU A 239 -9.20 -0.55 7.91
N LEU A 240 -10.07 0.29 8.48
CA LEU A 240 -11.39 -0.13 8.99
C LEU A 240 -12.47 -0.23 7.91
N ARG A 241 -12.49 0.66 6.92
CA ARG A 241 -13.32 0.45 5.73
C ARG A 241 -12.85 -0.82 5.00
N LEU A 242 -11.60 -1.25 5.25
CA LEU A 242 -10.83 -1.99 4.28
C LEU A 242 -9.90 -3.05 4.85
N GLN A 243 -10.38 -4.27 4.66
CA GLN A 243 -9.61 -5.26 3.91
C GLN A 243 -9.22 -4.72 2.49
N GLY A 244 -8.30 -3.73 2.37
CA GLY A 244 -7.47 -3.44 1.17
C GLY A 244 -7.48 -2.12 0.32
N ALA A 245 -8.25 -1.03 0.52
CA ALA A 245 -8.51 -0.04 -0.58
C ALA A 245 -8.92 1.46 -0.32
N SER A 246 -8.13 2.33 0.34
CA SER A 246 -8.66 3.61 0.93
C SER A 246 -8.66 4.84 0.07
N GLN A 247 -8.12 4.72 -1.13
CA GLN A 247 -8.15 5.79 -2.12
C GLN A 247 -9.53 5.85 -2.82
N ILE A 248 -10.53 5.13 -2.27
CA ILE A 248 -11.89 5.00 -2.77
C ILE A 248 -12.82 5.96 -2.05
N VAL A 249 -13.31 6.88 -2.87
CA VAL A 249 -14.54 7.64 -2.68
C VAL A 249 -15.70 6.70 -3.04
N PHE A 250 -16.68 6.46 -2.19
CA PHE A 250 -17.93 5.81 -2.62
C PHE A 250 -18.86 6.85 -3.29
N PRO A 251 -19.84 6.43 -4.12
CA PRO A 251 -20.70 7.36 -4.83
C PRO A 251 -21.41 8.33 -3.88
N GLY A 252 -21.14 9.63 -4.03
CA GLY A 252 -21.68 10.70 -3.19
C GLY A 252 -20.75 11.24 -2.09
N GLU A 253 -19.60 10.62 -1.82
CA GLU A 253 -18.66 11.05 -0.76
C GLU A 253 -17.77 12.25 -1.16
N LYS A 254 -18.42 13.41 -1.41
CA LYS A 254 -17.77 14.64 -1.89
C LYS A 254 -16.50 15.04 -1.11
N ILE A 255 -16.52 14.91 0.22
CA ILE A 255 -15.37 15.26 1.07
C ILE A 255 -14.10 14.46 0.75
N LEU A 256 -14.24 13.18 0.35
CA LEU A 256 -13.09 12.35 -0.02
C LEU A 256 -12.58 12.68 -1.41
N HIS A 257 -13.46 13.10 -2.33
CA HIS A 257 -13.05 13.64 -3.63
C HIS A 257 -12.27 14.95 -3.46
N GLU A 258 -12.77 15.87 -2.63
CA GLU A 258 -12.07 17.10 -2.25
C GLU A 258 -10.71 16.81 -1.57
N ALA A 259 -10.66 15.82 -0.67
CA ALA A 259 -9.42 15.39 -0.04
C ALA A 259 -8.42 14.78 -1.04
N LYS A 260 -8.87 13.93 -1.97
CA LYS A 260 -8.06 13.36 -3.08
C LYS A 260 -7.45 14.47 -3.94
N MET A 261 -8.25 15.48 -4.30
CA MET A 261 -7.78 16.63 -5.09
C MET A 261 -6.77 17.49 -4.33
N PHE A 262 -7.05 17.82 -3.06
CA PHE A 262 -6.15 18.60 -2.21
C PHE A 262 -4.81 17.89 -1.96
N THR A 263 -4.85 16.62 -1.53
CA THR A 263 -3.65 15.84 -1.20
C THR A 263 -2.80 15.54 -2.44
N SER A 264 -3.41 15.16 -3.57
CA SER A 264 -2.68 14.93 -4.82
C SER A 264 -1.95 16.19 -5.29
N LYS A 265 -2.60 17.36 -5.20
CA LYS A 265 -1.95 18.63 -5.52
C LYS A 265 -0.80 18.92 -4.55
N PHE A 266 -1.04 18.84 -3.24
CA PHE A 266 -0.02 19.09 -2.22
C PHE A 266 1.23 18.23 -2.41
N LEU A 267 1.05 16.93 -2.67
CA LEU A 267 2.17 16.00 -2.89
C LEU A 267 2.93 16.31 -4.20
N ARG A 268 2.24 16.71 -5.28
CA ARG A 268 2.89 17.15 -6.54
C ARG A 268 3.63 18.48 -6.38
N ASP A 269 3.08 19.44 -5.63
CA ASP A 269 3.74 20.71 -5.31
C ASP A 269 5.01 20.47 -4.48
N LYS A 270 4.98 19.50 -3.55
CA LYS A 270 6.16 19.04 -2.78
C LYS A 270 7.19 18.31 -3.64
N GLN A 271 6.75 17.50 -4.61
CA GLN A 271 7.62 16.84 -5.60
C GLN A 271 8.38 17.88 -6.44
N ALA A 272 7.65 18.83 -7.03
CA ALA A 272 8.22 19.86 -7.88
C ALA A 272 9.20 20.79 -7.13
N SER A 273 8.98 20.99 -5.83
CA SER A 273 9.84 21.80 -4.95
C SER A 273 11.01 21.03 -4.34
N ASN A 274 11.11 19.71 -4.57
CA ASN A 274 12.04 18.80 -3.89
C ASN A 274 11.97 18.89 -2.35
N GLU A 275 10.77 19.07 -1.81
CA GLU A 275 10.48 19.21 -0.37
C GLU A 275 9.91 17.91 0.24
N PHE A 276 10.39 16.75 -0.22
CA PHE A 276 10.03 15.44 0.31
C PHE A 276 10.76 15.13 1.62
N PHE A 277 10.39 15.85 2.68
CA PHE A 277 10.74 15.51 4.05
C PHE A 277 9.48 15.58 4.90
N ASP A 278 9.27 14.56 5.73
CA ASP A 278 8.26 14.64 6.78
C ASP A 278 8.85 15.27 8.06
N LYS A 279 7.98 15.87 8.86
CA LYS A 279 8.37 16.52 10.13
C LYS A 279 8.50 15.52 11.28
N TRP A 280 7.77 14.41 11.21
CA TRP A 280 7.52 13.44 12.27
C TRP A 280 8.21 12.09 12.03
N ILE A 281 8.75 11.84 10.83
CA ILE A 281 9.57 10.67 10.54
C ILE A 281 10.75 10.99 9.59
N ILE A 282 11.88 10.32 9.82
CA ILE A 282 13.00 10.19 8.88
C ILE A 282 12.96 8.76 8.37
N THR A 283 12.58 8.57 7.10
CA THR A 283 12.55 7.25 6.45
C THR A 283 13.72 7.05 5.48
N LYS A 284 13.90 5.81 5.05
CA LYS A 284 14.83 5.43 3.98
C LYS A 284 14.50 6.07 2.62
N ASP A 285 13.24 5.99 2.15
CA ASP A 285 12.85 6.52 0.83
C ASP A 285 11.38 7.03 0.77
N LEU A 286 11.10 8.14 1.46
CA LEU A 286 9.80 8.83 1.36
C LEU A 286 9.49 9.29 -0.08
N CYS A 287 10.52 9.65 -0.85
CA CYS A 287 10.36 10.14 -2.22
C CYS A 287 9.77 9.05 -3.12
N GLY A 288 10.36 7.85 -3.11
CA GLY A 288 9.87 6.71 -3.87
C GLY A 288 8.47 6.26 -3.43
N GLU A 289 8.15 6.28 -2.13
CA GLU A 289 6.79 5.97 -1.64
C GLU A 289 5.74 6.91 -2.24
N VAL A 290 6.01 8.22 -2.23
CA VAL A 290 5.09 9.24 -2.75
C VAL A 290 5.03 9.22 -4.29
N GLU A 291 6.17 9.05 -4.95
CA GLU A 291 6.24 8.95 -6.42
C GLU A 291 5.46 7.76 -6.95
N TYR A 292 5.56 6.59 -6.30
CA TYR A 292 4.77 5.42 -6.64
C TYR A 292 3.26 5.71 -6.48
N ALA A 293 2.84 6.27 -5.33
CA ALA A 293 1.44 6.58 -5.07
C ALA A 293 0.84 7.65 -6.00
N LEU A 294 1.64 8.62 -6.46
CA LEU A 294 1.24 9.64 -7.42
C LEU A 294 1.20 9.14 -8.88
N SER A 295 1.90 8.04 -9.18
CA SER A 295 2.00 7.44 -10.52
C SER A 295 0.99 6.31 -10.71
N PHE A 296 0.77 5.51 -9.67
CA PHE A 296 -0.14 4.36 -9.66
C PHE A 296 -1.24 4.57 -8.61
N PRO A 297 -2.40 5.14 -8.98
CA PRO A 297 -3.55 5.19 -8.08
C PRO A 297 -3.96 3.77 -7.70
N TRP A 298 -4.65 3.57 -6.58
CA TRP A 298 -4.98 2.24 -6.07
C TRP A 298 -5.75 1.36 -7.08
N TYR A 299 -6.54 1.94 -8.00
CA TYR A 299 -7.17 1.18 -9.09
C TYR A 299 -6.15 0.53 -10.05
N ALA A 300 -4.97 1.13 -10.23
CA ALA A 300 -3.87 0.61 -11.04
C ALA A 300 -2.73 -0.05 -10.22
N SER A 301 -2.77 0.00 -8.88
CA SER A 301 -1.75 -0.65 -8.03
C SER A 301 -2.00 -2.15 -7.91
N LEU A 302 -1.14 -2.98 -8.52
CA LEU A 302 -1.22 -4.44 -8.42
C LEU A 302 -0.36 -4.96 -7.24
N PRO A 303 -0.84 -5.94 -6.44
CA PRO A 303 -0.21 -6.34 -5.18
C PRO A 303 1.30 -6.59 -5.22
N ARG A 304 1.81 -7.38 -6.18
CA ARG A 304 3.26 -7.64 -6.24
C ARG A 304 4.07 -6.45 -6.75
N ILE A 305 3.49 -5.58 -7.56
CA ILE A 305 4.18 -4.37 -8.02
C ILE A 305 4.38 -3.44 -6.82
N GLU A 306 3.30 -3.16 -6.07
CA GLU A 306 3.36 -2.32 -4.87
C GLU A 306 4.36 -2.89 -3.84
N THR A 307 4.26 -4.18 -3.52
CA THR A 307 5.22 -4.84 -2.61
C THR A 307 6.66 -4.78 -3.15
N ARG A 308 6.89 -4.97 -4.45
CA ARG A 308 8.24 -5.00 -5.03
C ARG A 308 8.97 -3.67 -4.85
N PHE A 309 8.25 -2.54 -4.99
CA PHE A 309 8.80 -1.21 -4.71
C PHE A 309 8.85 -0.92 -3.21
N TYR A 310 7.81 -1.27 -2.44
CA TYR A 310 7.78 -0.96 -1.01
C TYR A 310 8.86 -1.68 -0.20
N VAL A 311 9.25 -2.90 -0.58
CA VAL A 311 10.37 -3.61 0.05
C VAL A 311 11.72 -2.91 -0.22
N GLU A 312 11.88 -2.20 -1.34
CA GLU A 312 13.05 -1.34 -1.57
C GLU A 312 12.99 -0.04 -0.75
N GLN A 313 11.80 0.49 -0.50
CA GLN A 313 11.57 1.79 0.16
C GLN A 313 11.57 1.70 1.69
N TYR A 314 11.08 0.59 2.25
CA TYR A 314 10.92 0.39 3.70
C TYR A 314 12.29 0.39 4.41
N GLY A 315 12.43 1.23 5.43
CA GLY A 315 13.68 1.40 6.17
C GLY A 315 13.91 0.41 7.31
N GLY A 316 12.96 -0.48 7.60
CA GLY A 316 13.12 -1.45 8.68
C GLY A 316 13.33 -0.75 10.03
N ASP A 317 14.32 -1.15 10.80
CA ASP A 317 14.66 -0.50 12.08
C ASP A 317 15.50 0.78 11.95
N ASP A 318 15.94 1.15 10.73
CA ASP A 318 16.68 2.38 10.46
C ASP A 318 15.78 3.63 10.39
N ASP A 319 14.47 3.48 10.20
CA ASP A 319 13.50 4.59 10.28
C ASP A 319 13.49 5.23 11.69
N VAL A 320 13.58 6.56 11.78
CA VAL A 320 13.58 7.33 13.04
C VAL A 320 12.31 8.16 13.13
N TRP A 321 11.54 7.95 14.20
CA TRP A 321 10.35 8.74 14.48
C TRP A 321 10.70 9.96 15.35
N LEU A 322 9.97 11.06 15.17
CA LEU A 322 10.21 12.36 15.78
C LEU A 322 8.96 12.82 16.54
N ALA A 323 9.14 13.17 17.80
CA ALA A 323 8.16 13.89 18.62
C ALA A 323 8.87 15.04 19.35
N LYS A 324 8.73 15.17 20.68
CA LYS A 324 9.65 15.99 21.50
C LYS A 324 11.10 15.52 21.41
N THR A 325 11.27 14.22 21.21
CA THR A 325 12.55 13.52 21.07
C THR A 325 12.48 12.59 19.87
N THR A 326 13.65 12.14 19.39
CA THR A 326 13.76 10.99 18.50
C THR A 326 13.35 9.72 19.24
N TYR A 327 12.64 8.80 18.58
CA TYR A 327 12.34 7.47 19.09
C TYR A 327 12.34 6.41 17.98
N ARG A 328 12.48 5.14 18.37
CA ARG A 328 12.31 3.97 17.49
C ARG A 328 10.92 3.37 17.74
N PHE A 329 10.28 2.85 16.69
CA PHE A 329 8.94 2.30 16.78
C PHE A 329 8.87 0.87 16.22
N PRO A 330 9.29 -0.15 16.99
CA PRO A 330 9.47 -1.53 16.50
C PRO A 330 8.18 -2.24 16.07
N TYR A 331 7.01 -1.63 16.32
CA TYR A 331 5.73 -2.12 15.82
C TYR A 331 5.51 -1.82 14.34
N ALA A 332 6.16 -0.79 13.78
CA ALA A 332 6.04 -0.38 12.38
C ALA A 332 7.38 -0.26 11.63
N SER A 333 8.50 -0.19 12.34
CA SER A 333 9.86 -0.03 11.81
C SER A 333 10.72 -1.19 12.33
N ASN A 334 10.78 -2.30 11.56
CA ASN A 334 11.24 -3.60 12.04
C ASN A 334 11.87 -4.47 10.95
N ASN A 335 13.14 -4.85 11.15
CA ASN A 335 13.88 -5.69 10.18
C ASN A 335 13.32 -7.11 10.04
N LEU A 336 12.66 -7.68 11.07
CA LEU A 336 12.05 -9.02 10.94
C LEU A 336 10.91 -9.01 9.92
N TYR A 337 10.19 -7.89 9.77
CA TYR A 337 9.13 -7.76 8.77
C TYR A 337 9.74 -7.65 7.37
N LEU A 338 10.81 -6.85 7.23
CA LEU A 338 11.52 -6.67 5.97
C LEU A 338 12.13 -7.99 5.47
N GLU A 339 12.85 -8.72 6.32
CA GLU A 339 13.48 -9.98 5.95
C GLU A 339 12.46 -11.09 5.63
N LEU A 340 11.33 -11.13 6.36
CA LEU A 340 10.21 -12.01 6.00
C LEU A 340 9.61 -11.64 4.64
N ALA A 341 9.45 -10.35 4.36
CA ALA A 341 8.92 -9.85 3.09
C ALA A 341 9.83 -10.19 1.90
N LYS A 342 11.14 -9.95 2.01
CA LYS A 342 12.14 -10.36 1.01
C LYS A 342 12.12 -11.87 0.77
N SER A 343 12.14 -12.66 1.84
CA SER A 343 12.13 -14.12 1.76
C SER A 343 10.85 -14.64 1.10
N ASP A 344 9.69 -14.10 1.46
CA ASP A 344 8.42 -14.49 0.86
C ASP A 344 8.29 -14.04 -0.60
N PHE A 345 8.73 -12.83 -0.92
CA PHE A 345 8.73 -12.31 -2.29
C PHE A 345 9.60 -13.20 -3.20
N ASN A 346 10.84 -13.48 -2.79
CA ASN A 346 11.74 -14.37 -3.51
C ASN A 346 11.19 -15.81 -3.64
N ARG A 347 10.47 -16.31 -2.63
CA ARG A 347 9.81 -17.63 -2.67
C ARG A 347 8.68 -17.66 -3.70
N CYS A 348 7.84 -16.62 -3.73
CA CYS A 348 6.77 -16.49 -4.72
C CYS A 348 7.35 -16.32 -6.14
N GLN A 349 8.32 -15.44 -6.31
CA GLN A 349 9.00 -15.21 -7.59
C GLN A 349 9.62 -16.50 -8.15
N ALA A 350 10.28 -17.32 -7.32
CA ALA A 350 10.84 -18.60 -7.77
C ALA A 350 9.74 -19.57 -8.25
N ALA A 351 8.57 -19.59 -7.62
CA ALA A 351 7.41 -20.35 -8.12
C ALA A 351 6.90 -19.80 -9.45
N HIS A 352 6.77 -18.47 -9.59
CA HIS A 352 6.35 -17.82 -10.84
C HIS A 352 7.34 -18.06 -11.99
N GLN A 353 8.64 -18.17 -11.70
CA GLN A 353 9.66 -18.54 -12.69
C GLN A 353 9.50 -19.98 -13.19
N LEU A 354 9.14 -20.92 -12.32
CA LEU A 354 8.83 -22.31 -12.72
C LEU A 354 7.55 -22.38 -13.55
N GLU A 355 6.49 -21.68 -13.12
CA GLU A 355 5.23 -21.53 -13.88
C GLU A 355 5.46 -20.91 -15.26
N TRP A 356 6.37 -19.93 -15.36
CA TRP A 356 6.77 -19.34 -16.64
C TRP A 356 7.46 -20.36 -17.55
N LEU A 357 8.36 -21.20 -17.03
CA LEU A 357 8.98 -22.28 -17.81
C LEU A 357 7.93 -23.28 -18.33
N ASP A 358 6.88 -23.57 -17.57
CA ASP A 358 5.79 -24.45 -18.00
C ASP A 358 4.89 -23.78 -19.06
N LEU A 359 4.62 -22.47 -18.94
CA LEU A 359 3.96 -21.71 -20.01
C LEU A 359 4.80 -21.64 -21.29
N GLN A 360 6.12 -21.58 -21.19
CA GLN A 360 7.01 -21.65 -22.36
C GLN A 360 6.97 -23.01 -23.05
N LYS A 361 6.90 -24.11 -22.29
CA LYS A 361 6.69 -25.46 -22.84
C LYS A 361 5.35 -25.57 -23.55
N TRP A 362 4.27 -25.12 -22.90
CA TRP A 362 2.92 -25.07 -23.48
C TRP A 362 2.89 -24.28 -24.80
N TYR A 363 3.49 -23.09 -24.83
CA TYR A 363 3.59 -22.27 -26.05
C TYR A 363 4.34 -22.99 -27.20
N ALA A 364 5.42 -23.71 -26.87
CA ALA A 364 6.22 -24.44 -27.85
C ALA A 364 5.56 -25.75 -28.32
N GLU A 365 4.87 -26.47 -27.43
CA GLU A 365 4.04 -27.64 -27.78
C GLU A 365 2.97 -27.24 -28.80
N PHE A 366 2.36 -26.07 -28.59
CA PHE A 366 1.39 -25.50 -29.51
C PHE A 366 2.01 -24.66 -30.64
N LYS A 367 3.32 -24.66 -30.90
CA LYS A 367 3.95 -24.03 -32.10
C LYS A 367 3.42 -22.61 -32.38
N LEU A 368 3.13 -21.84 -31.34
CA LEU A 368 2.35 -20.60 -31.48
C LEU A 368 3.14 -19.50 -32.20
N ASP A 369 4.47 -19.61 -32.22
CA ASP A 369 5.39 -18.84 -33.05
C ASP A 369 5.15 -18.98 -34.56
N GLU A 370 4.75 -20.17 -35.04
CA GLU A 370 4.45 -20.42 -36.47
C GLU A 370 3.23 -19.65 -36.98
N TYR A 371 2.45 -19.04 -36.07
CA TYR A 371 1.26 -18.23 -36.37
C TYR A 371 1.47 -16.72 -36.15
N GLY A 372 2.72 -16.27 -35.98
CA GLY A 372 3.06 -14.85 -35.76
C GLY A 372 2.81 -14.34 -34.34
N LEU A 373 2.54 -15.24 -33.39
CA LEU A 373 2.06 -14.88 -32.06
C LEU A 373 3.23 -14.57 -31.13
N MET A 374 3.38 -13.31 -30.76
CA MET A 374 4.54 -12.84 -29.98
C MET A 374 4.56 -13.47 -28.57
N LYS A 375 5.64 -14.20 -28.26
CA LYS A 375 5.91 -14.78 -26.93
C LYS A 375 5.88 -13.73 -25.80
N ASP A 376 6.21 -12.48 -26.13
CA ASP A 376 6.17 -11.36 -25.20
C ASP A 376 4.75 -11.03 -24.71
N GLU A 377 3.70 -11.29 -25.50
CA GLU A 377 2.32 -11.09 -25.08
C GLU A 377 1.84 -12.18 -24.11
N LEU A 378 2.33 -13.41 -24.25
CA LEU A 378 2.14 -14.45 -23.23
C LEU A 378 2.87 -14.09 -21.93
N LEU A 379 4.07 -13.52 -22.02
CA LEU A 379 4.83 -13.05 -20.86
C LEU A 379 4.10 -11.88 -20.16
N LYS A 380 3.55 -10.92 -20.90
CA LYS A 380 2.71 -9.84 -20.34
C LYS A 380 1.43 -10.38 -19.70
N ALA A 381 0.73 -11.33 -20.34
CA ALA A 381 -0.46 -11.96 -19.77
C ALA A 381 -0.13 -12.69 -18.45
N PHE A 382 0.96 -13.45 -18.40
CA PHE A 382 1.43 -14.10 -17.18
C PHE A 382 1.87 -13.09 -16.11
N PHE A 383 2.58 -12.02 -16.48
CA PHE A 383 2.99 -10.95 -15.56
C PHE A 383 1.79 -10.26 -14.90
N LEU A 384 0.73 -9.95 -15.66
CA LEU A 384 -0.50 -9.39 -15.11
C LEU A 384 -1.15 -10.36 -14.12
N ALA A 385 -1.28 -11.64 -14.48
CA ALA A 385 -1.83 -12.67 -13.61
C ALA A 385 -1.00 -12.83 -12.32
N ALA A 386 0.32 -12.97 -12.43
CA ALA A 386 1.24 -13.17 -11.31
C ALA A 386 1.39 -11.93 -10.41
N SER A 387 1.23 -10.73 -10.97
CA SER A 387 1.21 -9.50 -10.18
C SER A 387 -0.08 -9.31 -9.36
N SER A 388 -1.16 -9.98 -9.80
CA SER A 388 -2.52 -9.83 -9.27
C SER A 388 -2.90 -10.94 -8.29
N ILE A 389 -2.60 -12.20 -8.64
CA ILE A 389 -2.80 -13.41 -7.82
C ILE A 389 -1.43 -14.05 -7.66
N PHE A 390 -0.75 -13.82 -6.56
CA PHE A 390 0.69 -14.13 -6.43
C PHE A 390 1.01 -15.33 -5.55
N GLU A 391 0.03 -15.82 -4.78
CA GLU A 391 0.19 -16.85 -3.78
C GLU A 391 0.54 -18.20 -4.46
N PRO A 392 1.62 -18.90 -4.08
CA PRO A 392 2.03 -20.15 -4.74
C PRO A 392 0.92 -21.20 -4.88
N GLU A 393 0.10 -21.36 -3.84
CA GLU A 393 -1.08 -22.22 -3.76
C GLU A 393 -2.18 -21.91 -4.80
N ARG A 394 -2.15 -20.73 -5.42
CA ARG A 394 -3.09 -20.25 -6.46
C ARG A 394 -2.56 -20.35 -7.88
N ALA A 395 -1.53 -21.18 -8.13
CA ALA A 395 -0.92 -21.37 -9.45
C ALA A 395 -1.91 -21.69 -10.58
N LEU A 396 -2.95 -22.51 -10.35
CA LEU A 396 -3.95 -22.81 -11.37
C LEU A 396 -4.74 -21.57 -11.82
N GLU A 397 -5.05 -20.65 -10.91
CA GLU A 397 -5.73 -19.38 -11.24
C GLU A 397 -4.83 -18.47 -12.10
N ARG A 398 -3.52 -18.41 -11.81
CA ARG A 398 -2.55 -17.68 -12.65
C ARG A 398 -2.38 -18.30 -14.04
N LEU A 399 -2.20 -19.62 -14.08
CA LEU A 399 -1.92 -20.34 -15.32
C LEU A 399 -3.15 -20.34 -16.24
N SER A 400 -4.35 -20.49 -15.69
CA SER A 400 -5.59 -20.41 -16.47
C SER A 400 -5.87 -18.99 -16.96
N TRP A 401 -5.62 -17.96 -16.13
CA TRP A 401 -5.64 -16.56 -16.56
C TRP A 401 -4.70 -16.35 -17.74
N ALA A 402 -3.41 -16.66 -17.59
CA ALA A 402 -2.40 -16.41 -18.61
C ALA A 402 -2.71 -17.12 -19.94
N LYS A 403 -3.09 -18.41 -19.89
CA LYS A 403 -3.48 -19.19 -21.07
C LYS A 403 -4.74 -18.62 -21.73
N THR A 404 -5.79 -18.29 -20.97
CA THR A 404 -7.05 -17.75 -21.51
C THR A 404 -6.86 -16.36 -22.11
N SER A 405 -6.21 -15.43 -21.40
CA SER A 405 -5.92 -14.09 -21.93
C SER A 405 -5.06 -14.16 -23.19
N PHE A 406 -4.07 -15.07 -23.25
CA PHE A 406 -3.28 -15.25 -24.46
C PHE A 406 -4.11 -15.85 -25.60
N LEU A 407 -4.88 -16.92 -25.39
CA LEU A 407 -5.72 -17.50 -26.44
C LEU A 407 -6.79 -16.53 -26.97
N VAL A 408 -7.39 -15.70 -26.11
CA VAL A 408 -8.29 -14.60 -26.53
C VAL A 408 -7.52 -13.57 -27.39
N TYR A 409 -6.33 -13.14 -26.95
CA TYR A 409 -5.47 -12.25 -27.74
C TYR A 409 -5.12 -12.87 -29.11
N VAL A 410 -4.77 -14.15 -29.15
CA VAL A 410 -4.41 -14.89 -30.37
C VAL A 410 -5.57 -14.91 -31.35
N LEU A 411 -6.77 -15.33 -30.91
CA LEU A 411 -7.95 -15.40 -31.77
C LEU A 411 -8.35 -14.02 -32.28
N THR A 412 -8.30 -13.00 -31.41
CA THR A 412 -8.58 -11.62 -31.77
C THR A 412 -7.61 -11.07 -32.83
N ASN A 413 -6.30 -11.26 -32.68
CA ASN A 413 -5.32 -10.68 -33.62
C ASN A 413 -5.18 -11.50 -34.91
N TYR A 414 -5.18 -12.84 -34.83
CA TYR A 414 -5.11 -13.71 -36.00
C TYR A 414 -6.24 -13.44 -37.01
N PHE A 415 -7.47 -13.19 -36.51
CA PHE A 415 -8.63 -12.83 -37.33
C PHE A 415 -8.82 -11.31 -37.53
N LYS A 416 -7.86 -10.47 -37.09
CA LYS A 416 -7.74 -9.05 -37.48
C LYS A 416 -6.75 -8.91 -38.65
N GLU A 417 -5.54 -9.41 -38.50
CA GLU A 417 -4.45 -9.23 -39.49
C GLU A 417 -4.75 -9.86 -40.86
N GLN A 418 -5.53 -10.94 -40.91
CA GLN A 418 -5.85 -11.62 -42.17
C GLN A 418 -7.02 -10.99 -42.96
N ALA A 419 -7.62 -9.90 -42.46
CA ALA A 419 -8.74 -9.18 -43.10
C ALA A 419 -9.88 -10.10 -43.60
N ILE A 420 -10.16 -11.20 -42.87
CA ILE A 420 -11.21 -12.13 -43.28
C ILE A 420 -12.55 -11.67 -42.72
N ASN A 421 -13.52 -11.53 -43.61
CA ASN A 421 -14.89 -11.20 -43.25
C ASN A 421 -15.48 -12.20 -42.23
N ILE A 422 -16.58 -11.76 -41.59
CA ILE A 422 -17.36 -12.47 -40.56
C ILE A 422 -17.53 -13.98 -40.83
N LYS A 423 -17.59 -14.40 -42.11
CA LYS A 423 -17.67 -15.81 -42.50
C LYS A 423 -16.60 -16.71 -41.88
N SER A 424 -15.32 -16.32 -41.84
CA SER A 424 -14.30 -17.25 -41.30
C SER A 424 -14.19 -17.24 -39.77
N ARG A 425 -14.66 -16.18 -39.10
CA ARG A 425 -14.95 -16.24 -37.66
C ARG A 425 -16.12 -17.20 -37.39
N ARG A 426 -17.16 -17.19 -38.24
CA ARG A 426 -18.27 -18.17 -38.21
C ARG A 426 -17.83 -19.60 -38.55
N GLU A 427 -16.94 -19.80 -39.53
CA GLU A 427 -16.37 -21.13 -39.84
C GLU A 427 -15.58 -21.68 -38.64
N PHE A 428 -14.72 -20.85 -38.01
CA PHE A 428 -14.02 -21.24 -36.77
C PHE A 428 -14.98 -21.57 -35.62
N ALA A 429 -16.01 -20.74 -35.42
CA ALA A 429 -17.02 -20.98 -34.39
C ALA A 429 -17.82 -22.27 -34.65
N LEU A 430 -18.14 -22.58 -35.91
CA LEU A 430 -18.81 -23.84 -36.28
C LEU A 430 -17.90 -25.06 -36.06
N ASP A 431 -16.60 -24.96 -36.34
CA ASP A 431 -15.62 -26.03 -36.10
C ASP A 431 -15.37 -26.29 -34.60
N PHE A 432 -15.52 -25.27 -33.75
CA PHE A 432 -15.38 -25.40 -32.30
C PHE A 432 -16.69 -25.85 -31.60
N VAL A 433 -17.83 -25.25 -31.98
CA VAL A 433 -19.14 -25.53 -31.35
C VAL A 433 -19.77 -26.82 -31.88
N GLY A 434 -19.61 -27.12 -33.17
CA GLY A 434 -20.09 -28.35 -33.80
C GLY A 434 -18.97 -29.38 -33.89
N SER A 435 -19.25 -30.63 -33.51
CA SER A 435 -18.27 -31.71 -33.36
C SER A 435 -17.62 -32.18 -34.68
N GLY A 436 -16.76 -31.36 -35.29
CA GLY A 436 -15.74 -31.76 -36.26
C GLY A 436 -16.20 -32.20 -37.67
N LEU A 437 -17.42 -31.88 -38.10
CA LEU A 437 -18.00 -32.40 -39.36
C LEU A 437 -17.85 -31.49 -40.60
N TRP A 438 -17.26 -30.29 -40.49
CA TRP A 438 -17.03 -29.43 -41.65
C TRP A 438 -15.59 -29.50 -42.17
N PRO A 439 -15.35 -29.55 -43.51
CA PRO A 439 -14.01 -29.45 -44.06
C PRO A 439 -13.52 -27.99 -44.01
N ALA A 440 -12.97 -27.58 -42.86
CA ALA A 440 -12.32 -26.28 -42.72
C ALA A 440 -11.23 -26.11 -43.78
N ARG A 441 -11.30 -25.04 -44.58
CA ARG A 441 -10.39 -24.80 -45.71
C ARG A 441 -8.99 -24.32 -45.29
N ASN A 442 -8.82 -23.88 -44.04
CA ASN A 442 -7.56 -23.38 -43.51
C ASN A 442 -7.02 -24.33 -42.42
N ALA A 443 -5.77 -24.80 -42.57
CA ALA A 443 -5.12 -25.69 -41.62
C ALA A 443 -4.88 -25.01 -40.25
N SER A 444 -4.56 -23.72 -40.26
CA SER A 444 -4.27 -22.93 -39.06
C SER A 444 -5.48 -22.80 -38.12
N GLY A 445 -6.70 -22.69 -38.67
CA GLY A 445 -7.92 -22.61 -37.89
C GLY A 445 -8.20 -23.88 -37.08
N ARG A 446 -8.06 -25.06 -37.72
CA ARG A 446 -8.21 -26.37 -37.04
C ARG A 446 -7.18 -26.55 -35.93
N TYR A 447 -5.98 -26.02 -36.14
CA TYR A 447 -4.91 -26.11 -35.17
C TYR A 447 -5.18 -25.25 -33.93
N LEU A 448 -5.70 -24.03 -34.09
CA LEU A 448 -6.15 -23.20 -32.96
C LEU A 448 -7.33 -23.85 -32.20
N VAL A 449 -8.26 -24.50 -32.89
CA VAL A 449 -9.31 -25.33 -32.25
C VAL A 449 -8.70 -26.47 -31.43
N TYR A 450 -7.70 -27.18 -31.97
CA TYR A 450 -7.00 -28.24 -31.25
C TYR A 450 -6.26 -27.72 -30.01
N ALA A 451 -5.52 -26.61 -30.12
CA ALA A 451 -4.79 -25.99 -29.02
C ALA A 451 -5.72 -25.50 -27.91
N LEU A 452 -6.87 -24.94 -28.27
CA LEU A 452 -7.92 -24.53 -27.33
C LEU A 452 -8.52 -25.74 -26.60
N ASN A 453 -8.96 -26.77 -27.33
CA ASN A 453 -9.52 -27.99 -26.75
C ASN A 453 -8.54 -28.69 -25.81
N LYS A 454 -7.26 -28.81 -26.20
CA LYS A 454 -6.22 -29.40 -25.33
C LYS A 454 -5.91 -28.54 -24.11
N THR A 455 -6.04 -27.22 -24.22
CA THR A 455 -5.91 -26.31 -23.07
C THR A 455 -7.09 -26.47 -22.09
N ILE A 456 -8.32 -26.60 -22.59
CA ILE A 456 -9.52 -26.88 -21.77
C ILE A 456 -9.40 -28.25 -21.07
N GLU A 457 -8.95 -29.28 -21.79
CA GLU A 457 -8.69 -30.62 -21.26
C GLU A 457 -7.62 -30.59 -20.15
N SER A 458 -6.46 -29.97 -20.39
CA SER A 458 -5.40 -29.79 -19.39
C SER A 458 -5.89 -29.07 -18.14
N LEU A 459 -6.58 -27.93 -18.29
CA LEU A 459 -7.07 -27.16 -17.15
C LEU A 459 -8.12 -27.94 -16.34
N SER A 460 -9.01 -28.69 -16.99
CA SER A 460 -9.97 -29.53 -16.24
C SER A 460 -9.28 -30.68 -15.51
N LEU A 461 -8.28 -31.33 -16.12
CA LEU A 461 -7.52 -32.40 -15.47
C LEU A 461 -6.73 -31.88 -14.25
N ASP A 462 -6.11 -30.71 -14.34
CA ASP A 462 -5.41 -30.07 -13.23
C ASP A 462 -6.36 -29.74 -12.06
N VAL A 463 -7.56 -29.25 -12.38
CA VAL A 463 -8.61 -28.94 -11.38
C VAL A 463 -9.24 -30.20 -10.79
N LEU A 464 -9.43 -31.25 -11.59
CA LEU A 464 -9.88 -32.55 -11.11
C LEU A 464 -8.85 -33.15 -10.14
N ALA A 465 -7.57 -33.07 -10.47
CA ALA A 465 -6.49 -33.55 -9.59
C ALA A 465 -6.38 -32.75 -8.28
N LYS A 466 -6.57 -31.42 -8.31
CA LYS A 466 -6.42 -30.55 -7.14
C LYS A 466 -7.68 -30.43 -6.26
N HIS A 467 -8.85 -30.37 -6.88
CA HIS A 467 -10.13 -30.03 -6.23
C HIS A 467 -11.17 -31.17 -6.28
N ASN A 468 -10.88 -32.28 -6.97
CA ASN A 468 -11.81 -33.40 -7.20
C ASN A 468 -13.14 -32.94 -7.82
N ARG A 469 -13.05 -32.01 -8.77
CA ARG A 469 -14.17 -31.44 -9.55
C ARG A 469 -13.84 -31.51 -11.03
N ASP A 470 -14.70 -32.11 -11.84
CA ASP A 470 -14.61 -31.96 -13.29
C ASP A 470 -15.28 -30.65 -13.70
N ILE A 471 -14.54 -29.81 -14.42
CA ILE A 471 -15.01 -28.52 -14.93
C ILE A 471 -14.98 -28.47 -16.46
N HIS A 472 -14.72 -29.59 -17.15
CA HIS A 472 -14.45 -29.62 -18.58
C HIS A 472 -15.60 -29.01 -19.38
N HIS A 473 -16.82 -29.48 -19.11
CA HIS A 473 -18.04 -28.95 -19.72
C HIS A 473 -18.27 -27.46 -19.39
N HIS A 474 -18.00 -27.00 -18.17
CA HIS A 474 -18.19 -25.61 -17.78
C HIS A 474 -17.19 -24.65 -18.45
N LEU A 475 -15.94 -25.09 -18.63
CA LEU A 475 -14.95 -24.36 -19.43
C LEU A 475 -15.34 -24.35 -20.90
N GLU A 476 -15.71 -25.51 -21.46
CA GLU A 476 -16.13 -25.67 -22.85
C GLU A 476 -17.31 -24.74 -23.20
N GLU A 477 -18.38 -24.75 -22.39
CA GLU A 477 -19.54 -23.86 -22.59
C GLU A 477 -19.17 -22.37 -22.43
N SER A 478 -18.30 -22.02 -21.48
CA SER A 478 -17.83 -20.63 -21.32
C SER A 478 -17.06 -20.15 -22.56
N TRP A 479 -16.23 -21.01 -23.17
CA TRP A 479 -15.54 -20.72 -24.42
C TRP A 479 -16.51 -20.66 -25.61
N LYS A 480 -17.50 -21.57 -25.71
CA LYS A 480 -18.54 -21.53 -26.75
C LYS A 480 -19.35 -20.23 -26.68
N GLU A 481 -19.82 -19.83 -25.50
CA GLU A 481 -20.54 -18.57 -25.31
C GLU A 481 -19.73 -17.38 -25.82
N TRP A 482 -18.45 -17.29 -25.45
CA TRP A 482 -17.58 -16.20 -25.88
C TRP A 482 -17.34 -16.23 -27.40
N ILE A 483 -17.00 -17.38 -27.98
CA ILE A 483 -16.78 -17.53 -29.43
C ILE A 483 -18.04 -17.19 -30.22
N ILE A 484 -19.23 -17.61 -29.76
CA ILE A 484 -20.52 -17.29 -30.38
C ILE A 484 -20.84 -15.79 -30.33
N LYS A 485 -20.46 -15.09 -29.24
CA LYS A 485 -20.56 -13.63 -29.12
C LYS A 485 -19.54 -12.91 -30.02
N TRP A 486 -18.30 -13.40 -30.09
CA TRP A 486 -17.17 -12.80 -30.82
C TRP A 486 -17.26 -12.93 -32.35
N GLN A 487 -17.77 -14.06 -32.87
CA GLN A 487 -17.89 -14.31 -34.32
C GLN A 487 -18.81 -13.32 -35.06
N LEU A 488 -19.64 -12.58 -34.33
CA LEU A 488 -20.61 -11.64 -34.89
C LEU A 488 -19.94 -10.43 -35.55
N GLY A 489 -18.73 -10.06 -35.12
CA GLY A 489 -17.95 -8.96 -35.71
C GLY A 489 -18.44 -7.56 -35.36
N GLU A 490 -17.68 -6.57 -35.82
CA GLU A 490 -17.84 -5.13 -35.55
C GLU A 490 -19.22 -4.57 -35.96
N GLU A 491 -19.92 -5.23 -36.87
CA GLU A 491 -21.28 -4.87 -37.31
C GLU A 491 -22.35 -5.01 -36.19
N HIS A 492 -22.03 -5.70 -35.09
CA HIS A 492 -22.93 -5.86 -33.95
C HIS A 492 -22.60 -4.92 -32.79
N GLU A 493 -23.62 -4.22 -32.30
CA GLU A 493 -23.54 -3.34 -31.15
C GLU A 493 -22.95 -4.05 -29.92
N GLY A 494 -21.92 -3.43 -29.32
CA GLY A 494 -21.18 -3.99 -28.19
C GLY A 494 -20.18 -5.11 -28.55
N TRP A 495 -19.81 -5.31 -29.82
CA TRP A 495 -18.81 -6.32 -30.20
C TRP A 495 -17.43 -6.07 -29.58
N GLU A 496 -16.93 -4.82 -29.60
CA GLU A 496 -15.65 -4.42 -29.00
C GLU A 496 -15.61 -4.68 -27.48
N SER A 497 -16.81 -4.72 -26.89
CA SER A 497 -17.07 -5.00 -25.48
C SER A 497 -17.01 -6.51 -25.15
N ARG A 498 -17.14 -7.35 -26.17
CA ARG A 498 -17.16 -8.82 -26.06
C ARG A 498 -15.83 -9.43 -26.51
N GLU A 499 -15.13 -8.78 -27.43
CA GLU A 499 -13.84 -9.24 -27.96
C GLU A 499 -12.78 -9.50 -26.88
N GLN A 500 -12.77 -8.72 -25.80
CA GLN A 500 -11.75 -8.80 -24.75
C GLN A 500 -11.86 -10.03 -23.83
N GLY A 501 -12.97 -10.79 -23.90
CA GLY A 501 -13.11 -12.03 -23.14
C GLY A 501 -13.14 -11.87 -21.62
N VAL A 502 -13.49 -10.69 -21.10
CA VAL A 502 -13.48 -10.36 -19.66
C VAL A 502 -14.35 -11.34 -18.85
N GLU A 503 -15.56 -11.64 -19.33
CA GLU A 503 -16.47 -12.61 -18.72
C GLU A 503 -15.87 -14.04 -18.73
N LEU A 504 -15.31 -14.45 -19.87
CA LEU A 504 -14.65 -15.75 -20.05
C LEU A 504 -13.44 -15.91 -19.13
N LEU A 505 -12.62 -14.87 -19.00
CA LEU A 505 -11.46 -14.82 -18.12
C LEU A 505 -11.89 -15.00 -16.65
N PHE A 506 -12.87 -14.22 -16.21
CA PHE A 506 -13.45 -14.34 -14.87
C PHE A 506 -13.97 -15.76 -14.60
N ARG A 507 -14.82 -16.30 -15.49
CA ARG A 507 -15.38 -17.66 -15.33
C ARG A 507 -14.26 -18.71 -15.29
N THR A 508 -13.23 -18.57 -16.11
CA THR A 508 -12.09 -19.50 -16.13
C THR A 508 -11.32 -19.46 -14.81
N ILE A 509 -11.07 -18.29 -14.25
CA ILE A 509 -10.37 -18.14 -12.96
C ILE A 509 -11.18 -18.78 -11.82
N GLU A 510 -12.48 -18.49 -11.73
CA GLU A 510 -13.35 -19.04 -10.68
C GLU A 510 -13.44 -20.57 -10.75
N LEU A 511 -13.64 -21.14 -11.95
CA LEU A 511 -13.64 -22.59 -12.15
C LEU A 511 -12.29 -23.22 -11.79
N CYS A 512 -11.17 -22.58 -12.17
CA CYS A 512 -9.83 -23.08 -11.87
C CYS A 512 -9.42 -22.94 -10.39
N ALA A 513 -10.11 -22.09 -9.64
CA ALA A 513 -10.03 -22.03 -8.19
C ALA A 513 -10.88 -23.11 -7.48
N GLY A 514 -11.65 -23.89 -8.25
CA GLY A 514 -12.62 -24.84 -7.73
C GLY A 514 -13.91 -24.20 -7.19
N ARG A 515 -14.12 -22.89 -7.38
CA ARG A 515 -15.35 -22.18 -6.96
C ARG A 515 -16.49 -22.50 -7.93
N SER A 516 -17.71 -22.63 -7.39
CA SER A 516 -18.89 -22.99 -8.19
C SER A 516 -19.54 -21.71 -8.72
N ILE A 517 -19.57 -21.54 -10.03
CA ILE A 517 -20.35 -20.49 -10.67
C ILE A 517 -21.78 -21.02 -10.76
N VAL A 518 -22.62 -20.65 -9.80
CA VAL A 518 -24.05 -20.95 -9.85
C VAL A 518 -24.76 -19.72 -10.44
N PRO A 519 -25.15 -19.72 -11.72
CA PRO A 519 -26.23 -18.85 -12.16
C PRO A 519 -27.50 -19.37 -11.51
N GLU A 520 -27.84 -18.84 -10.33
CA GLU A 520 -29.16 -19.07 -9.76
C GLU A 520 -30.19 -18.55 -10.76
N ILE A 521 -31.11 -19.41 -11.20
CA ILE A 521 -32.19 -19.04 -12.11
C ILE A 521 -33.23 -18.25 -11.31
N ALA A 522 -32.86 -17.03 -10.94
CA ALA A 522 -33.69 -16.08 -10.24
C ALA A 522 -34.71 -15.49 -11.21
N GLN A 523 -35.97 -15.84 -11.00
CA GLN A 523 -37.07 -15.26 -11.76
C GLN A 523 -37.17 -13.75 -11.45
N SER A 524 -37.02 -12.91 -12.48
CA SER A 524 -37.38 -11.48 -12.50
C SER A 524 -36.59 -10.46 -11.64
N LYS A 525 -35.42 -10.80 -11.08
CA LYS A 525 -34.57 -9.81 -10.36
C LYS A 525 -33.07 -9.99 -10.66
N GLU A 526 -32.36 -8.89 -10.93
CA GLU A 526 -30.90 -8.83 -11.09
C GLU A 526 -30.19 -9.33 -9.82
N THR A 527 -29.26 -10.28 -9.96
CA THR A 527 -28.48 -10.81 -8.83
C THR A 527 -27.24 -9.94 -8.54
N PRO A 528 -26.64 -10.03 -7.33
CA PRO A 528 -25.36 -9.38 -7.04
C PRO A 528 -24.25 -9.78 -8.02
N TYR A 529 -24.25 -11.04 -8.46
CA TYR A 529 -23.34 -11.57 -9.47
C TYR A 529 -23.51 -10.92 -10.84
N ASP A 530 -24.76 -10.81 -11.33
CA ASP A 530 -25.04 -10.19 -12.64
C ASP A 530 -24.56 -8.74 -12.67
N ARG A 531 -24.80 -8.00 -11.58
CA ARG A 531 -24.40 -6.60 -11.48
C ARG A 531 -22.88 -6.41 -11.42
N LEU A 532 -22.17 -7.26 -10.68
CA LEU A 532 -20.70 -7.25 -10.64
C LEU A 532 -20.10 -7.64 -12.00
N THR A 533 -20.72 -8.60 -12.71
CA THR A 533 -20.36 -8.97 -14.08
C THR A 533 -20.55 -7.81 -15.05
N TYR A 534 -21.72 -7.14 -14.99
CA TYR A 534 -22.01 -5.95 -15.80
C TYR A 534 -21.00 -4.83 -15.57
N LEU A 535 -20.74 -4.47 -14.30
CA LEU A 535 -19.77 -3.41 -13.95
C LEU A 535 -18.36 -3.76 -14.45
N THR A 536 -17.91 -4.98 -14.18
CA THR A 536 -16.57 -5.47 -14.59
C THR A 536 -16.39 -5.39 -16.11
N ILE A 537 -17.38 -5.86 -16.87
CA ILE A 537 -17.36 -5.81 -18.34
C ILE A 537 -17.38 -4.34 -18.81
N SER A 538 -18.32 -3.53 -18.31
CA SER A 538 -18.47 -2.12 -18.65
C SER A 538 -17.17 -1.32 -18.46
N ILE A 539 -16.54 -1.43 -17.29
CA ILE A 539 -15.31 -0.70 -16.93
C ILE A 539 -14.14 -1.15 -17.82
N CYS A 540 -13.88 -2.46 -17.93
CA CYS A 540 -12.76 -2.96 -18.75
C CYS A 540 -12.89 -2.53 -20.22
N ASN A 541 -14.12 -2.52 -20.74
CA ASN A 541 -14.42 -2.12 -22.10
C ASN A 541 -14.19 -0.63 -22.34
N HIS A 542 -14.59 0.21 -21.39
CA HIS A 542 -14.33 1.64 -21.47
C HIS A 542 -12.82 1.93 -21.46
N ILE A 543 -12.09 1.35 -20.51
CA ILE A 543 -10.63 1.48 -20.40
C ILE A 543 -9.94 1.07 -21.73
N HIS A 544 -10.41 -0.01 -22.36
CA HIS A 544 -9.91 -0.41 -23.67
C HIS A 544 -10.22 0.59 -24.78
N GLN A 545 -11.42 1.16 -24.81
CA GLN A 545 -11.78 2.21 -25.78
C GLN A 545 -10.95 3.48 -25.62
N GLU A 546 -10.62 3.88 -24.38
CA GLU A 546 -9.69 4.98 -24.13
C GLU A 546 -8.28 4.65 -24.65
N MET A 547 -7.76 3.45 -24.38
CA MET A 547 -6.47 2.99 -24.95
C MET A 547 -6.49 2.97 -26.49
N LEU A 548 -7.59 2.56 -27.13
CA LEU A 548 -7.70 2.55 -28.60
C LEU A 548 -7.75 3.94 -29.22
N LYS A 549 -8.22 4.96 -28.50
CA LYS A 549 -8.18 6.37 -28.94
C LYS A 549 -6.78 6.95 -28.84
N VAL A 550 -6.09 6.76 -27.71
CA VAL A 550 -4.72 7.27 -27.48
C VAL A 550 -3.72 6.74 -28.52
N ASN A 551 -3.92 5.51 -29.01
CA ASN A 551 -3.06 4.90 -30.03
C ASN A 551 -3.33 5.32 -31.49
N ARG A 552 -4.23 6.29 -31.77
CA ARG A 552 -4.57 6.74 -33.14
C ARG A 552 -4.08 8.15 -33.53
N GLU A 553 -3.27 8.77 -32.68
CA GLU A 553 -2.62 10.09 -32.82
C GLU A 553 -3.54 11.34 -32.81
N ASP A 554 -2.94 12.46 -32.36
CA ASP A 554 -3.28 13.86 -32.61
C ASP A 554 -4.75 14.32 -32.52
N ASP A 555 -5.31 14.40 -31.30
CA ASP A 555 -6.27 15.48 -31.02
C ASP A 555 -6.20 16.05 -29.59
N TYR A 556 -6.24 17.37 -29.49
CA TYR A 556 -6.23 18.13 -28.24
C TYR A 556 -7.63 18.71 -28.00
N ASN A 557 -8.13 18.56 -26.77
CA ASN A 557 -9.33 19.21 -26.21
C ASN A 557 -10.70 18.58 -26.58
N GLU A 558 -11.02 17.44 -25.97
CA GLU A 558 -12.31 17.34 -25.27
C GLU A 558 -12.08 16.90 -23.82
N VAL A 559 -12.61 17.67 -22.87
CA VAL A 559 -12.69 17.25 -21.46
C VAL A 559 -13.75 16.16 -21.38
N SER A 560 -13.32 14.91 -21.42
CA SER A 560 -14.24 13.79 -21.61
C SER A 560 -15.07 13.53 -20.35
N THR A 561 -16.38 13.76 -20.48
CA THR A 561 -17.43 13.40 -19.51
C THR A 561 -17.47 11.92 -19.15
N ASN A 562 -16.74 11.09 -19.90
CA ASN A 562 -16.56 9.66 -19.68
C ASN A 562 -15.69 9.31 -18.47
N GLY A 563 -14.70 10.13 -18.12
CA GLY A 563 -13.80 9.85 -16.98
C GLY A 563 -14.57 9.77 -15.66
N ASP A 564 -15.56 10.64 -15.49
CA ASP A 564 -16.46 10.66 -14.32
C ASP A 564 -17.34 9.41 -14.27
N LEU A 565 -17.82 8.90 -15.42
CA LEU A 565 -18.63 7.68 -15.48
C LEU A 565 -17.80 6.44 -15.12
N ASN A 566 -16.56 6.35 -15.60
CA ASN A 566 -15.63 5.27 -15.25
C ASN A 566 -15.30 5.27 -13.77
N GLU A 567 -14.97 6.44 -13.21
CA GLU A 567 -14.75 6.58 -11.77
C GLU A 567 -16.00 6.11 -11.00
N LEU A 568 -17.22 6.61 -11.32
CA LEU A 568 -18.46 6.21 -10.65
C LEU A 568 -18.74 4.69 -10.72
N GLN A 569 -18.52 4.05 -11.87
CA GLN A 569 -18.69 2.60 -12.01
C GLN A 569 -17.66 1.83 -11.18
N MET A 570 -16.41 2.29 -11.12
CA MET A 570 -15.38 1.68 -10.27
C MET A 570 -15.69 1.87 -8.78
N GLN A 571 -16.24 3.02 -8.40
CA GLN A 571 -16.72 3.27 -7.03
C GLN A 571 -17.88 2.33 -6.66
N GLU A 572 -18.87 2.12 -7.54
CA GLU A 572 -19.95 1.14 -7.32
C GLU A 572 -19.39 -0.29 -7.23
N LEU A 573 -18.48 -0.67 -8.13
CA LEU A 573 -17.85 -1.98 -8.14
C LEU A 573 -17.21 -2.28 -6.79
N VAL A 574 -16.38 -1.37 -6.26
CA VAL A 574 -15.69 -1.66 -5.01
C VAL A 574 -16.61 -1.56 -3.80
N GLN A 575 -17.61 -0.67 -3.82
CA GLN A 575 -18.65 -0.66 -2.79
C GLN A 575 -19.32 -2.04 -2.66
N ARG A 576 -19.69 -2.66 -3.80
CA ARG A 576 -20.27 -4.02 -3.84
C ARG A 576 -19.29 -5.12 -3.47
N VAL A 577 -18.01 -4.97 -3.78
CA VAL A 577 -16.97 -5.94 -3.40
C VAL A 577 -16.66 -5.89 -1.89
N LEU A 578 -16.87 -4.75 -1.24
CA LEU A 578 -16.71 -4.59 0.21
C LEU A 578 -18.00 -4.86 1.01
N ASP A 579 -19.15 -4.86 0.34
CA ASP A 579 -20.45 -5.19 0.94
C ASP A 579 -20.52 -6.68 1.30
N ASN A 580 -20.72 -6.97 2.58
CA ASN A 580 -20.87 -8.33 3.12
C ASN A 580 -22.34 -8.68 3.43
N SER A 581 -23.32 -7.91 2.93
CA SER A 581 -24.75 -8.13 3.18
C SER A 581 -25.44 -9.11 2.22
N ASP A 582 -24.77 -9.50 1.13
CA ASP A 582 -25.24 -10.52 0.19
C ASP A 582 -24.50 -11.85 0.33
N ASP A 583 -25.11 -12.93 -0.17
CA ASP A 583 -24.61 -14.31 -0.06
C ASP A 583 -23.45 -14.66 -1.03
N LEU A 584 -22.98 -13.72 -1.86
CA LEU A 584 -21.93 -14.00 -2.84
C LEU A 584 -20.55 -14.07 -2.17
N ASN A 585 -19.81 -15.13 -2.49
CA ASN A 585 -18.50 -15.42 -1.93
C ASN A 585 -17.51 -14.25 -2.06
N GLN A 586 -16.85 -13.91 -0.95
CA GLN A 586 -15.96 -12.75 -0.88
C GLN A 586 -14.71 -12.85 -1.77
N ASP A 587 -14.21 -14.05 -2.05
CA ASP A 587 -13.08 -14.23 -2.97
C ASP A 587 -13.54 -14.12 -4.44
N THR A 588 -14.75 -14.58 -4.77
CA THR A 588 -15.39 -14.31 -6.06
C THR A 588 -15.57 -12.80 -6.30
N LYS A 589 -16.00 -12.04 -5.27
CA LYS A 589 -16.04 -10.56 -5.32
C LYS A 589 -14.65 -9.96 -5.56
N LYS A 590 -13.62 -10.42 -4.84
CA LYS A 590 -12.23 -9.99 -5.06
C LYS A 590 -11.74 -10.31 -6.47
N THR A 591 -12.14 -11.43 -7.10
CA THR A 591 -11.75 -11.78 -8.48
C THR A 591 -12.21 -10.72 -9.48
N PHE A 592 -13.48 -10.27 -9.41
CA PHE A 592 -13.99 -9.17 -10.26
C PHE A 592 -13.11 -7.92 -10.14
N LEU A 593 -12.87 -7.45 -8.92
CA LEU A 593 -12.00 -6.30 -8.65
C LEU A 593 -10.56 -6.52 -9.16
N THR A 594 -10.01 -7.71 -8.95
CA THR A 594 -8.63 -8.06 -9.35
C THR A 594 -8.46 -7.99 -10.86
N ILE A 595 -9.44 -8.47 -11.62
CA ILE A 595 -9.46 -8.35 -13.09
C ILE A 595 -9.54 -6.88 -13.48
N VAL A 596 -10.50 -6.11 -12.97
CA VAL A 596 -10.63 -4.67 -13.32
C VAL A 596 -9.36 -3.88 -13.01
N LYS A 597 -8.72 -4.13 -11.86
CA LYS A 597 -7.44 -3.50 -11.51
C LYS A 597 -6.31 -3.81 -12.49
N SER A 598 -6.27 -5.03 -13.04
CA SER A 598 -5.28 -5.40 -14.07
C SER A 598 -5.48 -4.65 -15.40
N PHE A 599 -6.73 -4.35 -15.78
CA PHE A 599 -7.04 -3.52 -16.95
C PHE A 599 -6.70 -2.05 -16.69
N TYR A 600 -7.02 -1.51 -15.52
CA TYR A 600 -6.58 -0.18 -15.10
C TYR A 600 -5.06 -0.03 -15.15
N TYR A 601 -4.32 -0.98 -14.56
CA TYR A 601 -2.86 -1.01 -14.63
C TYR A 601 -2.35 -1.03 -16.08
N LYS A 602 -2.92 -1.89 -16.94
CA LYS A 602 -2.52 -1.97 -18.36
C LYS A 602 -2.72 -0.65 -19.12
N ALA A 603 -3.74 0.13 -18.79
CA ALA A 603 -4.00 1.43 -19.40
C ALA A 603 -3.19 2.58 -18.79
N HIS A 604 -2.89 2.54 -17.49
CA HIS A 604 -2.13 3.59 -16.80
C HIS A 604 -0.61 3.42 -16.92
N CYS A 605 -0.12 2.21 -17.19
CA CYS A 605 1.30 1.91 -17.25
C CYS A 605 1.84 1.95 -18.70
N PRO A 606 2.74 2.90 -19.05
CA PRO A 606 3.42 2.89 -20.34
C PRO A 606 4.19 1.58 -20.58
N SER A 607 4.27 1.13 -21.83
CA SER A 607 4.91 -0.15 -22.20
C SER A 607 6.36 -0.28 -21.73
N SER A 608 7.12 0.83 -21.71
CA SER A 608 8.49 0.87 -21.17
C SER A 608 8.51 0.61 -19.66
N THR A 609 7.67 1.30 -18.91
CA THR A 609 7.49 1.11 -17.45
C THR A 609 6.99 -0.29 -17.12
N MET A 610 6.09 -0.85 -17.94
CA MET A 610 5.58 -2.21 -17.79
C MET A 610 6.71 -3.24 -17.91
N ASN A 611 7.62 -3.08 -18.87
CA ASN A 611 8.78 -3.96 -19.02
C ASN A 611 9.72 -3.89 -17.80
N VAL A 612 9.92 -2.71 -17.21
CA VAL A 612 10.70 -2.54 -15.96
C VAL A 612 10.01 -3.23 -14.80
N HIS A 613 8.68 -3.06 -14.64
CA HIS A 613 7.91 -3.73 -13.58
C HIS A 613 7.96 -5.26 -13.74
N LEU A 614 7.87 -5.74 -14.98
CA LEU A 614 7.93 -7.15 -15.33
C LEU A 614 9.29 -7.77 -14.97
N SER A 615 10.39 -7.09 -15.32
CA SER A 615 11.74 -7.47 -14.89
C SER A 615 11.87 -7.51 -13.37
N LYS A 616 11.49 -6.41 -12.69
CA LYS A 616 11.52 -6.29 -11.23
C LYS A 616 10.73 -7.37 -10.51
N VAL A 617 9.53 -7.71 -10.98
CA VAL A 617 8.63 -8.65 -10.30
C VAL A 617 8.97 -10.11 -10.59
N LEU A 618 9.27 -10.47 -11.84
CA LEU A 618 9.46 -11.88 -12.23
C LEU A 618 10.92 -12.36 -12.21
N PHE A 619 11.90 -11.48 -12.42
CA PHE A 619 13.27 -11.90 -12.73
C PHE A 619 14.36 -11.29 -11.83
N GLU A 620 14.12 -10.14 -11.22
CA GLU A 620 15.04 -9.53 -10.26
C GLU A 620 14.69 -9.96 -8.83
N ARG A 621 15.60 -10.69 -8.18
CA ARG A 621 15.48 -11.01 -6.76
C ARG A 621 15.56 -9.76 -5.89
N VAL A 622 15.00 -9.85 -4.69
CA VAL A 622 15.10 -8.81 -3.66
C VAL A 622 16.14 -9.22 -2.63
N ASP A 623 17.16 -8.38 -2.43
CA ASP A 623 18.28 -8.58 -1.50
C ASP A 623 18.06 -7.88 -0.15
#